data_AF-A0A2H1YGH3-F1
#
_entry.id   AF-A0A2H1YGH3-F1
#
_cell.length_a   1.000
_cell.length_b   1.000
_cell.length_c   1.000
_cell.angle_alpha   90.00
_cell.angle_beta   90.00
_cell.angle_gamma   90.00
#
_symmetry.space_group_name_H-M   'P 1'
#
loop_
_entity.id
_entity.type
_entity.pdbx_description
1 polymer ?
#
loop_
_entity_poly.entity_id
_entity_poly.type
_entity_poly.pdbx_seq_one_letter_code
_entity_poly.pdbx_strand_id
1 'polypeptide(L)'
;MLYSKNKTILLLLIATFFMISVNAQKLNKLDANGKRTGVWKKLYPNGKTRYTGTFQNGKEVGVFKFYDKNSSSQPSITKTFVNGTATVKFYNKLGKVKTQGKMIGKNRIGKWNYYFSNGKPFSQENYTNGKLDGELINYYPNGKITQQISYKNGLKNGVSKTFTDAGILIEEVLYLNDKLEGKAKYYDLKGNIKEEGVYQKGKRVGKWEFYMDGEKVDKKKTRKLTDLKN
;
A
#
# COMPACT_ATOMS: atom_id res chain seq x y z
N MET A 1 -24.33 62.67 43.46
CA MET A 1 -23.21 61.90 42.88
C MET A 1 -23.66 60.45 42.69
N LEU A 2 -23.53 59.95 41.45
CA LEU A 2 -23.36 58.54 41.03
C LEU A 2 -24.44 57.51 41.45
N TYR A 3 -25.37 57.13 40.55
CA TYR A 3 -25.30 56.05 39.53
C TYR A 3 -25.53 54.61 40.06
N SER A 4 -26.64 53.98 39.64
CA SER A 4 -26.73 52.56 39.19
C SER A 4 -28.20 52.22 38.86
N LYS A 5 -28.69 52.53 37.65
CA LYS A 5 -28.81 51.65 36.46
C LYS A 5 -29.67 50.38 36.63
N ASN A 6 -30.88 50.50 36.08
CA ASN A 6 -31.76 49.45 35.56
C ASN A 6 -31.02 48.41 34.70
N LYS A 7 -31.53 47.17 34.67
CA LYS A 7 -31.93 46.47 33.42
C LYS A 7 -32.49 45.07 33.73
N THR A 8 -33.81 44.96 33.76
CA THR A 8 -34.52 43.71 33.52
C THR A 8 -34.38 43.39 32.03
N ILE A 9 -33.55 42.40 31.68
CA ILE A 9 -33.48 41.88 30.31
C ILE A 9 -34.35 40.64 30.25
N LEU A 10 -35.52 40.79 29.63
CA LEU A 10 -36.38 39.70 29.21
C LEU A 10 -35.72 39.03 27.99
N LEU A 11 -35.12 37.85 28.17
CA LEU A 11 -34.66 37.02 27.07
C LEU A 11 -35.86 36.31 26.45
N LEU A 12 -36.39 36.85 25.34
CA LEU A 12 -37.25 36.09 24.44
C LEU A 12 -36.35 35.13 23.64
N LEU A 13 -36.31 33.86 24.05
CA LEU A 13 -35.75 32.77 23.25
C LEU A 13 -36.69 32.51 22.06
N ILE A 14 -36.48 33.22 20.95
CA ILE A 14 -37.09 32.86 19.68
C ILE A 14 -36.37 31.61 19.19
N ALA A 15 -36.95 30.45 19.48
CA ALA A 15 -36.57 29.20 18.86
C ALA A 15 -36.97 29.23 17.38
N THR A 16 -36.12 29.82 16.52
CA THR A 16 -36.20 29.56 15.08
C THR A 16 -35.77 28.13 14.84
N PHE A 17 -36.75 27.23 14.89
CA PHE A 17 -36.64 25.86 14.43
C PHE A 17 -36.38 25.91 12.91
N PHE A 18 -35.11 25.87 12.50
CA PHE A 18 -34.76 25.63 11.11
C PHE A 18 -35.19 24.18 10.81
N MET A 19 -36.42 24.00 10.34
CA MET A 19 -36.84 22.78 9.67
C MET A 19 -36.06 22.69 8.36
N ILE A 20 -34.85 22.16 8.43
CA ILE A 20 -34.23 21.55 7.25
C ILE A 20 -35.14 20.37 6.93
N SER A 21 -36.04 20.56 5.96
CA SER A 21 -36.76 19.45 5.36
C SER A 21 -35.70 18.58 4.69
N VAL A 22 -35.26 17.55 5.41
CA VAL A 22 -34.41 16.49 4.84
C VAL A 22 -35.30 15.74 3.88
N ASN A 23 -35.38 16.24 2.66
CA ASN A 23 -36.09 15.57 1.58
C ASN A 23 -35.31 14.28 1.32
N ALA A 24 -35.79 13.16 1.88
CA ALA A 24 -35.09 11.89 1.84
C ALA A 24 -34.86 11.51 0.38
N GLN A 25 -33.60 11.57 -0.07
CA GLN A 25 -33.28 11.24 -1.44
C GLN A 25 -33.66 9.78 -1.70
N LYS A 26 -34.61 9.53 -2.62
CA LYS A 26 -34.93 8.15 -3.03
C LYS A 26 -33.65 7.50 -3.60
N LEU A 27 -33.31 6.34 -3.05
CA LEU A 27 -32.12 5.58 -3.40
C LEU A 27 -32.33 4.74 -4.66
N ASN A 28 -31.23 4.32 -5.28
CA ASN A 28 -31.21 3.30 -6.35
C ASN A 28 -32.05 3.68 -7.59
N LYS A 29 -32.01 4.96 -8.00
CA LYS A 29 -32.76 5.45 -9.16
C LYS A 29 -32.11 5.07 -10.49
N LEU A 30 -32.95 4.84 -11.49
CA LEU A 30 -32.57 4.79 -12.90
C LEU A 30 -33.00 6.08 -13.60
N ASP A 31 -32.26 6.51 -14.61
CA ASP A 31 -32.66 7.58 -15.53
C ASP A 31 -33.63 7.06 -16.61
N ALA A 32 -34.08 7.95 -17.50
CA ALA A 32 -35.02 7.60 -18.57
C ALA A 32 -34.50 6.53 -19.54
N ASN A 33 -33.18 6.31 -19.60
CA ASN A 33 -32.53 5.30 -20.43
C ASN A 33 -32.20 4.02 -19.63
N GLY A 34 -32.73 3.88 -18.41
CA GLY A 34 -32.48 2.72 -17.55
C GLY A 34 -31.07 2.69 -16.95
N LYS A 35 -30.29 3.78 -17.01
CA LYS A 35 -28.94 3.83 -16.41
C LYS A 35 -29.00 4.32 -14.97
N ARG A 36 -28.10 3.84 -14.13
CA ARG A 36 -28.02 4.23 -12.72
C ARG A 36 -27.74 5.73 -12.56
N THR A 37 -28.51 6.38 -11.70
CA THR A 37 -28.32 7.79 -11.34
C THR A 37 -28.57 8.03 -9.85
N GLY A 38 -27.96 9.08 -9.29
CA GLY A 38 -28.10 9.47 -7.89
C GLY A 38 -27.40 8.54 -6.90
N VAL A 39 -27.84 8.57 -5.64
CA VAL A 39 -27.25 7.77 -4.57
C VAL A 39 -27.78 6.34 -4.62
N TRP A 40 -26.85 5.39 -4.54
CA TRP A 40 -27.11 3.97 -4.52
C TRP A 40 -26.66 3.36 -3.20
N LYS A 41 -27.46 2.43 -2.70
CA LYS A 41 -27.18 1.58 -1.55
C LYS A 41 -27.55 0.15 -1.92
N LYS A 42 -26.55 -0.73 -1.92
CA LYS A 42 -26.75 -2.17 -2.07
C LYS A 42 -26.62 -2.85 -0.73
N LEU A 43 -27.50 -3.81 -0.45
CA LEU A 43 -27.47 -4.63 0.74
C LEU A 43 -26.93 -6.04 0.43
N TYR A 44 -26.40 -6.70 1.44
CA TYR A 44 -26.23 -8.15 1.48
C TYR A 44 -27.58 -8.84 1.78
N PRO A 45 -27.72 -10.17 1.55
CA PRO A 45 -28.92 -10.90 1.91
C PRO A 45 -29.33 -10.77 3.39
N ASN A 46 -28.36 -10.61 4.29
CA ASN A 46 -28.59 -10.38 5.71
C ASN A 46 -29.00 -8.93 6.07
N GLY A 47 -29.36 -8.11 5.08
CA GLY A 47 -29.77 -6.72 5.27
C GLY A 47 -28.65 -5.72 5.55
N LYS A 48 -27.41 -6.17 5.82
CA LYS A 48 -26.27 -5.28 6.06
C LYS A 48 -25.87 -4.56 4.78
N THR A 49 -25.35 -3.34 4.90
CA THR A 49 -24.93 -2.56 3.73
C THR A 49 -23.73 -3.23 3.10
N ARG A 50 -23.77 -3.43 1.78
CA ARG A 50 -22.66 -3.94 0.96
C ARG A 50 -21.85 -2.81 0.37
N TYR A 51 -22.53 -1.82 -0.21
CA TYR A 51 -21.88 -0.58 -0.61
C TYR A 51 -22.87 0.59 -0.65
N THR A 52 -22.32 1.79 -0.56
CA THR A 52 -22.96 3.04 -0.95
C THR A 52 -22.09 3.78 -1.96
N GLY A 53 -22.70 4.60 -2.81
CA GLY A 53 -21.98 5.43 -3.78
C GLY A 53 -22.93 6.19 -4.70
N THR A 54 -22.39 7.03 -5.56
CA THR A 54 -23.20 7.85 -6.48
C THR A 54 -22.93 7.43 -7.92
N PHE A 55 -23.99 7.30 -8.70
CA PHE A 55 -23.89 7.10 -10.13
C PHE A 55 -24.36 8.34 -10.88
N GLN A 56 -23.72 8.63 -12.00
CA GLN A 56 -24.16 9.62 -12.97
C GLN A 56 -24.11 8.99 -14.36
N ASN A 57 -25.25 8.93 -15.05
CA ASN A 57 -25.40 8.32 -16.38
C ASN A 57 -24.82 6.90 -16.47
N GLY A 58 -25.03 6.10 -15.41
CA GLY A 58 -24.54 4.74 -15.29
C GLY A 58 -23.08 4.58 -14.84
N LYS A 59 -22.33 5.68 -14.68
CA LYS A 59 -20.91 5.65 -14.27
C LYS A 59 -20.75 5.99 -12.78
N GLU A 60 -19.81 5.34 -12.11
CA GLU A 60 -19.43 5.68 -10.74
C GLU A 60 -18.82 7.09 -10.66
N VAL A 61 -19.31 7.91 -9.73
CA VAL A 61 -18.78 9.25 -9.46
C VAL A 61 -18.62 9.47 -7.95
N GLY A 62 -17.63 10.26 -7.55
CA GLY A 62 -17.37 10.58 -6.16
C GLY A 62 -16.93 9.35 -5.36
N VAL A 63 -17.36 9.26 -4.10
CA VAL A 63 -16.86 8.24 -3.16
C VAL A 63 -17.84 7.07 -3.06
N PHE A 64 -17.34 5.88 -3.38
CA PHE A 64 -17.97 4.62 -3.03
C PHE A 64 -17.37 4.09 -1.73
N LYS A 65 -18.25 3.62 -0.83
CA LYS A 65 -17.89 2.95 0.42
C LYS A 65 -18.37 1.52 0.34
N PHE A 66 -17.48 0.56 0.55
CA PHE A 66 -17.79 -0.87 0.60
C PHE A 66 -17.58 -1.38 2.01
N TYR A 67 -18.44 -2.28 2.45
CA TYR A 67 -18.50 -2.76 3.82
C TYR A 67 -18.38 -4.29 3.86
N ASP A 68 -17.95 -4.84 4.99
CA ASP A 68 -17.88 -6.29 5.17
C ASP A 68 -19.28 -6.88 5.42
N LYS A 69 -19.53 -8.12 4.99
CA LYS A 69 -20.81 -8.79 5.23
C LYS A 69 -21.16 -8.93 6.71
N ASN A 70 -20.15 -8.96 7.58
CA ASN A 70 -20.29 -9.15 9.01
C ASN A 70 -20.33 -7.82 9.78
N SER A 71 -19.86 -6.71 9.20
CA SER A 71 -19.88 -5.39 9.85
C SER A 71 -20.09 -4.24 8.86
N SER A 72 -21.02 -3.35 9.20
CA SER A 72 -21.29 -2.11 8.46
C SER A 72 -20.85 -0.84 9.20
N SER A 73 -20.17 -0.95 10.35
CA SER A 73 -19.79 0.22 11.17
C SER A 73 -18.74 1.10 10.50
N GLN A 74 -17.82 0.50 9.73
CA GLN A 74 -16.80 1.21 8.95
C GLN A 74 -16.61 0.52 7.60
N PRO A 75 -16.26 1.29 6.55
CA PRO A 75 -15.97 0.70 5.24
C PRO A 75 -14.69 -0.12 5.28
N SER A 76 -14.70 -1.29 4.64
CA SER A 76 -13.49 -2.07 4.35
C SER A 76 -12.73 -1.50 3.17
N ILE A 77 -13.42 -0.79 2.26
CA ILE A 77 -12.83 -0.17 1.07
C ILE A 77 -13.52 1.17 0.80
N THR A 78 -12.74 2.19 0.43
CA THR A 78 -13.26 3.38 -0.26
C THR A 78 -12.67 3.48 -1.66
N LYS A 79 -13.48 3.90 -2.62
CA LYS A 79 -13.06 4.22 -3.99
C LYS A 79 -13.56 5.61 -4.37
N THR A 80 -12.64 6.53 -4.64
CA THR A 80 -12.97 7.87 -5.12
C THR A 80 -12.73 7.94 -6.62
N PHE A 81 -13.80 8.09 -7.40
CA PHE A 81 -13.75 8.12 -8.86
C PHE A 81 -13.64 9.56 -9.37
N VAL A 82 -12.59 9.81 -10.16
CA VAL A 82 -12.35 11.06 -10.89
C VAL A 82 -11.88 10.69 -12.29
N ASN A 83 -12.61 11.11 -13.33
CA ASN A 83 -12.26 10.90 -14.74
C ASN A 83 -11.88 9.44 -15.07
N GLY A 84 -12.65 8.47 -14.58
CA GLY A 84 -12.43 7.04 -14.82
C GLY A 84 -11.29 6.40 -13.99
N THR A 85 -10.54 7.19 -13.23
CA THR A 85 -9.54 6.70 -12.27
C THR A 85 -10.14 6.61 -10.88
N ALA A 86 -9.95 5.47 -10.21
CA ALA A 86 -10.33 5.28 -8.82
C ALA A 86 -9.11 5.41 -7.91
N THR A 87 -9.14 6.35 -6.96
CA THR A 87 -8.24 6.31 -5.81
C THR A 87 -8.86 5.38 -4.77
N VAL A 88 -8.15 4.31 -4.42
CA VAL A 88 -8.66 3.22 -3.59
C VAL A 88 -7.93 3.19 -2.26
N LYS A 89 -8.67 3.05 -1.16
CA LYS A 89 -8.12 2.76 0.18
C LYS A 89 -8.78 1.52 0.73
N PHE A 90 -7.97 0.60 1.25
CA PHE A 90 -8.42 -0.57 2.00
C PHE A 90 -8.14 -0.34 3.48
N TYR A 91 -9.08 -0.73 4.33
CA TYR A 91 -9.01 -0.51 5.77
C TYR A 91 -8.99 -1.84 6.53
N ASN A 92 -8.36 -1.84 7.70
CA ASN A 92 -8.49 -2.94 8.65
C ASN A 92 -9.80 -2.82 9.46
N LYS A 93 -10.07 -3.80 10.33
CA LYS A 93 -11.28 -3.82 11.19
C LYS A 93 -11.37 -2.64 12.15
N LEU A 94 -10.26 -1.95 12.42
CA LEU A 94 -10.18 -0.76 13.28
C LEU A 94 -10.34 0.55 12.48
N GLY A 95 -10.58 0.48 11.16
CA GLY A 95 -10.70 1.66 10.31
C GLY A 95 -9.38 2.32 9.92
N LYS A 96 -8.21 1.71 10.24
CA LYS A 96 -6.91 2.20 9.79
C LYS A 96 -6.61 1.73 8.37
N VAL A 97 -6.01 2.61 7.56
CA VAL A 97 -5.62 2.28 6.17
C VAL A 97 -4.57 1.18 6.18
N LYS A 98 -4.86 0.07 5.50
CA LYS A 98 -3.93 -1.05 5.26
C LYS A 98 -3.14 -0.86 3.97
N THR A 99 -3.80 -0.37 2.92
CA THR A 99 -3.15 -0.08 1.64
C THR A 99 -3.96 0.93 0.84
N GLN A 100 -3.28 1.72 0.03
CA GLN A 100 -3.90 2.66 -0.88
C GLN A 100 -3.12 2.84 -2.17
N GLY A 101 -3.83 3.18 -3.24
CA GLY A 101 -3.25 3.45 -4.56
C GLY A 101 -4.32 3.82 -5.57
N LYS A 102 -3.94 3.88 -6.84
CA LYS A 102 -4.85 4.22 -7.94
C LYS A 102 -5.15 3.00 -8.81
N MET A 103 -6.34 2.99 -9.40
CA MET A 103 -6.79 1.97 -10.35
C MET A 103 -7.49 2.60 -11.56
N ILE A 104 -7.31 2.00 -12.72
CA ILE A 104 -8.17 2.18 -13.90
C ILE A 104 -8.87 0.84 -14.15
N GLY A 105 -10.19 0.83 -14.03
CA GLY A 105 -10.97 -0.43 -14.03
C GLY A 105 -10.50 -1.38 -12.93
N LYS A 106 -9.97 -2.54 -13.33
CA LYS A 106 -9.41 -3.56 -12.40
C LYS A 106 -7.90 -3.44 -12.21
N ASN A 107 -7.21 -2.62 -12.99
CA ASN A 107 -5.76 -2.57 -13.04
C ASN A 107 -5.21 -1.52 -12.06
N ARG A 108 -4.24 -1.92 -11.24
CA ARG A 108 -3.44 -1.00 -10.43
C ARG A 108 -2.57 -0.12 -11.32
N ILE A 109 -2.42 1.15 -10.95
CA ILE A 109 -1.53 2.10 -11.62
C ILE A 109 -0.77 2.95 -10.60
N GLY A 110 0.45 3.33 -10.98
CA GLY A 110 1.33 4.18 -10.19
C GLY A 110 1.71 3.57 -8.85
N LYS A 111 2.02 4.44 -7.90
CA LYS A 111 2.46 4.06 -6.56
C LYS A 111 1.31 3.50 -5.72
N TRP A 112 1.55 2.33 -5.15
CA TRP A 112 0.74 1.67 -4.12
C TRP A 112 1.53 1.63 -2.81
N ASN A 113 0.88 2.06 -1.74
CA ASN A 113 1.47 2.09 -0.41
C ASN A 113 0.76 1.07 0.48
N TYR A 114 1.51 0.37 1.30
CA TYR A 114 1.04 -0.60 2.27
C TYR A 114 1.57 -0.22 3.64
N TYR A 115 0.77 -0.46 4.67
CA TYR A 115 1.07 -0.01 6.02
C TYR A 115 0.98 -1.15 7.03
N PHE A 116 1.85 -1.09 8.03
CA PHE A 116 1.72 -1.87 9.25
C PHE A 116 0.48 -1.45 10.04
N SER A 117 0.09 -2.26 11.03
CA SER A 117 -1.04 -1.96 11.93
C SER A 117 -0.88 -0.66 12.73
N ASN A 118 0.37 -0.23 12.95
CA ASN A 118 0.73 1.03 13.60
C ASN A 118 0.69 2.24 12.63
N GLY A 119 0.40 2.03 11.34
CA GLY A 119 0.32 3.09 10.32
C GLY A 119 1.64 3.44 9.64
N LYS A 120 2.77 2.85 10.06
CA LYS A 120 4.06 3.05 9.38
C LYS A 120 4.08 2.33 8.03
N PRO A 121 4.85 2.81 7.04
CA PRO A 121 5.03 2.12 5.76
C PRO A 121 5.56 0.69 5.97
N PHE A 122 4.92 -0.26 5.31
CA PHE A 122 5.34 -1.66 5.21
C PHE A 122 5.98 -1.94 3.85
N SER A 123 5.35 -1.43 2.79
CA SER A 123 5.83 -1.59 1.42
C SER A 123 5.35 -0.45 0.54
N GLN A 124 6.14 -0.14 -0.47
CA GLN A 124 5.82 0.76 -1.56
C GLN A 124 6.09 0.04 -2.88
N GLU A 125 5.10 0.01 -3.75
CA GLU A 125 5.14 -0.72 -5.02
C GLU A 125 4.72 0.21 -6.16
N ASN A 126 5.33 0.09 -7.34
CA ASN A 126 4.91 0.82 -8.53
C ASN A 126 4.29 -0.13 -9.55
N TYR A 127 3.18 0.31 -10.17
CA TYR A 127 2.42 -0.50 -11.12
C TYR A 127 2.19 0.23 -12.45
N THR A 128 2.32 -0.51 -13.54
CA THR A 128 1.86 -0.13 -14.88
C THR A 128 0.88 -1.19 -15.37
N ASN A 129 -0.34 -0.79 -15.75
CA ASN A 129 -1.38 -1.69 -16.28
C ASN A 129 -1.60 -2.97 -15.45
N GLY A 130 -1.60 -2.83 -14.12
CA GLY A 130 -1.83 -3.94 -13.19
C GLY A 130 -0.62 -4.83 -12.91
N LYS A 131 0.54 -4.57 -13.53
CA LYS A 131 1.79 -5.31 -13.28
C LYS A 131 2.78 -4.44 -12.51
N LEU A 132 3.59 -5.05 -11.64
CA LEU A 132 4.70 -4.35 -11.00
C LEU A 132 5.68 -3.85 -12.06
N ASP A 133 6.00 -2.57 -12.02
CA ASP A 133 6.85 -1.92 -13.00
C ASP A 133 7.49 -0.69 -12.36
N GLY A 134 8.81 -0.73 -12.21
CA GLY A 134 9.57 0.18 -11.36
C GLY A 134 10.00 -0.43 -10.04
N GLU A 135 10.30 0.41 -9.05
CA GLU A 135 10.87 -0.03 -7.77
C GLU A 135 9.80 -0.53 -6.80
N LEU A 136 10.10 -1.64 -6.12
CA LEU A 136 9.46 -2.11 -4.91
C LEU A 136 10.40 -1.84 -3.73
N ILE A 137 9.89 -1.21 -2.67
CA ILE A 137 10.62 -0.96 -1.43
C ILE A 137 9.85 -1.56 -0.26
N ASN A 138 10.49 -2.44 0.49
CA ASN A 138 9.94 -2.96 1.74
C ASN A 138 10.64 -2.30 2.94
N TYR A 139 9.91 -2.17 4.03
CA TYR A 139 10.39 -1.53 5.26
C TYR A 139 10.25 -2.45 6.47
N TYR A 140 11.20 -2.35 7.38
CA TYR A 140 11.08 -2.85 8.74
C TYR A 140 10.11 -2.00 9.57
N PRO A 141 9.55 -2.51 10.69
CA PRO A 141 8.70 -1.72 11.59
C PRO A 141 9.37 -0.47 12.19
N ASN A 142 10.71 -0.44 12.23
CA ASN A 142 11.50 0.71 12.65
C ASN A 142 11.60 1.81 11.56
N GLY A 143 11.10 1.56 10.35
CA GLY A 143 11.08 2.50 9.22
C GLY A 143 12.28 2.41 8.29
N LYS A 144 13.30 1.60 8.62
CA LYS A 144 14.44 1.34 7.73
C LYS A 144 14.03 0.39 6.61
N ILE A 145 14.71 0.49 5.47
CA ILE A 145 14.47 -0.37 4.31
C ILE A 145 14.96 -1.79 4.65
N THR A 146 14.16 -2.80 4.30
CA THR A 146 14.61 -4.20 4.28
C THR A 146 14.98 -4.65 2.89
N GLN A 147 14.25 -4.22 1.86
CA GLN A 147 14.53 -4.58 0.47
C GLN A 147 14.21 -3.45 -0.50
N GLN A 148 15.01 -3.34 -1.55
CA GLN A 148 14.73 -2.58 -2.76
C GLN A 148 14.87 -3.50 -3.95
N ILE A 149 13.84 -3.62 -4.78
CA ILE A 149 13.82 -4.56 -5.90
C ILE A 149 13.30 -3.83 -7.14
N SER A 150 14.06 -3.91 -8.23
CA SER A 150 13.65 -3.39 -9.53
C SER A 150 12.76 -4.40 -10.25
N TYR A 151 11.59 -3.96 -10.72
CA TYR A 151 10.65 -4.75 -11.52
C TYR A 151 10.46 -4.14 -12.91
N LYS A 152 10.22 -5.01 -13.90
CA LYS A 152 9.74 -4.64 -15.23
C LYS A 152 8.69 -5.65 -15.68
N ASN A 153 7.50 -5.17 -16.06
CA ASN A 153 6.40 -6.02 -16.55
C ASN A 153 6.02 -7.19 -15.62
N GLY A 154 6.13 -6.99 -14.30
CA GLY A 154 5.80 -7.97 -13.27
C GLY A 154 6.94 -8.91 -12.88
N LEU A 155 8.09 -8.84 -13.55
CA LEU A 155 9.27 -9.68 -13.28
C LEU A 155 10.38 -8.85 -12.64
N LYS A 156 11.15 -9.42 -11.72
CA LYS A 156 12.37 -8.79 -11.21
C LYS A 156 13.33 -8.57 -12.37
N ASN A 157 13.78 -7.33 -12.53
CA ASN A 157 14.65 -6.93 -13.61
C ASN A 157 15.45 -5.69 -13.20
N GLY A 158 16.77 -5.86 -13.06
CA GLY A 158 17.66 -4.86 -12.48
C GLY A 158 18.17 -5.24 -11.08
N VAL A 159 18.65 -4.25 -10.35
CA VAL A 159 19.31 -4.47 -9.05
C VAL A 159 18.26 -4.77 -7.97
N SER A 160 18.60 -5.72 -7.10
CA SER A 160 17.92 -6.04 -5.86
C SER A 160 18.91 -5.87 -4.71
N LYS A 161 18.48 -5.17 -3.66
CA LYS A 161 19.26 -4.93 -2.44
C LYS A 161 18.48 -5.42 -1.23
N THR A 162 19.16 -6.08 -0.30
CA THR A 162 18.60 -6.49 0.99
C THR A 162 19.44 -5.91 2.12
N PHE A 163 18.79 -5.37 3.14
CA PHE A 163 19.40 -4.70 4.28
C PHE A 163 18.92 -5.33 5.59
N THR A 164 19.74 -5.20 6.64
CA THR A 164 19.34 -5.53 8.01
C THR A 164 18.42 -4.47 8.62
N ASP A 165 17.83 -4.75 9.76
CA ASP A 165 17.07 -3.77 10.55
C ASP A 165 17.93 -2.65 11.13
N ALA A 166 19.26 -2.83 11.18
CA ALA A 166 20.22 -1.76 11.43
C ALA A 166 20.45 -0.85 10.20
N GLY A 167 20.00 -1.26 9.01
CA GLY A 167 20.21 -0.55 7.75
C GLY A 167 21.50 -0.94 7.01
N ILE A 168 22.11 -2.06 7.38
CA ILE A 168 23.36 -2.54 6.80
C ILE A 168 23.05 -3.38 5.57
N LEU A 169 23.65 -3.05 4.42
CA LEU A 169 23.50 -3.83 3.19
C LEU A 169 24.13 -5.22 3.39
N ILE A 170 23.36 -6.28 3.11
CA ILE A 170 23.80 -7.67 3.25
C ILE A 170 23.73 -8.46 1.95
N GLU A 171 23.04 -7.93 0.94
CA GLU A 171 22.92 -8.55 -0.38
C GLU A 171 22.71 -7.48 -1.43
N GLU A 172 23.48 -7.53 -2.52
CA GLU A 172 23.24 -6.77 -3.74
C GLU A 172 23.42 -7.70 -4.94
N VAL A 173 22.33 -7.95 -5.67
CA VAL A 173 22.31 -8.90 -6.79
C VAL A 173 21.56 -8.34 -7.99
N LEU A 174 21.94 -8.78 -9.19
CA LEU A 174 21.29 -8.40 -10.43
C LEU A 174 20.32 -9.50 -10.90
N TYR A 175 19.10 -9.09 -11.26
CA TYR A 175 18.07 -9.95 -11.85
C TYR A 175 17.83 -9.59 -13.32
N LEU A 176 17.54 -10.60 -14.13
CA LEU A 176 16.98 -10.48 -15.46
C LEU A 176 15.81 -11.47 -15.59
N ASN A 177 14.59 -10.96 -15.70
CA ASN A 177 13.37 -11.76 -15.82
C ASN A 177 13.27 -12.85 -14.74
N ASP A 178 13.29 -12.42 -13.47
CA ASP A 178 13.25 -13.26 -12.26
C ASP A 178 14.45 -14.19 -12.02
N LYS A 179 15.44 -14.23 -12.91
CA LYS A 179 16.65 -15.02 -12.74
C LYS A 179 17.82 -14.15 -12.32
N LEU A 180 18.63 -14.64 -11.38
CA LEU A 180 19.92 -14.00 -11.08
C LEU A 180 20.80 -14.03 -12.34
N GLU A 181 21.25 -12.87 -12.77
CA GLU A 181 22.01 -12.67 -14.01
C GLU A 181 22.92 -11.46 -13.81
N GLY A 182 24.24 -11.66 -13.83
CA GLY A 182 25.24 -10.62 -13.61
C GLY A 182 25.86 -10.66 -12.22
N LYS A 183 26.37 -9.50 -11.77
CA LYS A 183 27.15 -9.38 -10.53
C LYS A 183 26.27 -9.66 -9.29
N ALA A 184 26.87 -10.32 -8.32
CA ALA A 184 26.29 -10.55 -7.00
C ALA A 184 27.33 -10.30 -5.91
N LYS A 185 26.92 -9.62 -4.85
CA LYS A 185 27.71 -9.33 -3.65
C LYS A 185 26.90 -9.65 -2.42
N TYR A 186 27.54 -10.28 -1.45
CA TYR A 186 26.97 -10.61 -0.16
C TYR A 186 27.89 -10.12 0.94
N TYR A 187 27.31 -9.60 2.01
CA TYR A 187 28.04 -8.93 3.09
C TYR A 187 27.73 -9.57 4.44
N ASP A 188 28.58 -9.34 5.42
CA ASP A 188 28.33 -9.70 6.82
C ASP A 188 27.42 -8.67 7.50
N LEU A 189 27.09 -8.91 8.78
CA LEU A 189 26.26 -8.01 9.57
C LEU A 189 26.95 -6.69 9.95
N LYS A 190 28.24 -6.53 9.63
CA LYS A 190 29.01 -5.30 9.79
C LYS A 190 29.14 -4.52 8.46
N GLY A 191 28.70 -5.10 7.34
CA GLY A 191 28.79 -4.53 6.01
C GLY A 191 30.06 -4.88 5.25
N ASN A 192 30.90 -5.78 5.77
CA ASN A 192 32.09 -6.25 5.06
C ASN A 192 31.69 -7.29 4.02
N ILE A 193 32.31 -7.25 2.84
CA ILE A 193 32.07 -8.25 1.80
C ILE A 193 32.44 -9.64 2.32
N LYS A 194 31.58 -10.63 2.08
CA LYS A 194 31.79 -12.05 2.42
C LYS A 194 32.02 -12.89 1.18
N GLU A 195 31.26 -12.61 0.13
CA GLU A 195 31.42 -13.27 -1.15
C GLU A 195 30.93 -12.38 -2.29
N GLU A 196 31.61 -12.49 -3.43
CA GLU A 196 31.14 -11.92 -4.68
C GLU A 196 31.48 -12.80 -5.88
N GLY A 197 30.71 -12.61 -6.94
CA GLY A 197 30.89 -13.31 -8.19
C GLY A 197 29.82 -12.96 -9.21
N VAL A 198 29.65 -13.83 -10.19
CA VAL A 198 28.70 -13.64 -11.28
C VAL A 198 27.71 -14.81 -11.30
N TYR A 199 26.43 -14.48 -11.50
CA TYR A 199 25.39 -15.43 -11.86
C TYR A 199 25.11 -15.38 -13.36
N GLN A 200 24.80 -16.54 -13.94
CA GLN A 200 24.23 -16.66 -15.28
C GLN A 200 23.09 -17.68 -15.22
N LYS A 201 21.90 -17.29 -15.67
CA LYS A 201 20.67 -18.10 -15.65
C LYS A 201 20.40 -18.72 -14.28
N GLY A 202 20.62 -17.95 -13.21
CA GLY A 202 20.41 -18.38 -11.83
C GLY A 202 21.53 -19.25 -11.23
N LYS A 203 22.61 -19.52 -11.97
CA LYS A 203 23.72 -20.35 -11.49
C LYS A 203 25.00 -19.53 -11.30
N ARG A 204 25.77 -19.82 -10.25
CA ARG A 204 27.11 -19.26 -10.04
C ARG A 204 28.01 -19.65 -11.21
N VAL A 205 28.66 -18.69 -11.85
CA VAL A 205 29.62 -18.91 -12.94
C VAL A 205 30.93 -18.19 -12.66
N GLY A 206 32.02 -18.69 -13.26
CA GLY A 206 33.35 -18.13 -13.10
C GLY A 206 33.94 -18.31 -11.70
N LYS A 207 34.92 -17.47 -11.37
CA LYS A 207 35.57 -17.47 -10.06
C LYS A 207 34.71 -16.69 -9.07
N TRP A 208 34.44 -17.33 -7.94
CA TRP A 208 33.84 -16.69 -6.77
C TRP A 208 34.93 -16.35 -5.77
N GLU A 209 34.86 -15.14 -5.25
CA GLU A 209 35.81 -14.63 -4.26
C GLU A 209 35.12 -14.65 -2.90
N PHE A 210 35.85 -15.11 -1.88
CA PHE A 210 35.36 -15.23 -0.52
C PHE A 210 36.27 -14.45 0.40
N TYR A 211 35.72 -13.88 1.46
CA TYR A 211 36.44 -13.02 2.38
C TYR A 211 36.15 -13.41 3.84
N MET A 212 37.17 -13.34 4.69
CA MET A 212 37.06 -13.45 6.14
C MET A 212 37.81 -12.27 6.76
N ASP A 213 37.16 -11.55 7.66
CA ASP A 213 37.73 -10.36 8.33
C ASP A 213 38.30 -9.30 7.36
N GLY A 214 37.70 -9.20 6.17
CA GLY A 214 38.10 -8.27 5.11
C GLY A 214 39.18 -8.80 4.17
N GLU A 215 39.79 -9.97 4.45
CA GLU A 215 40.82 -10.57 3.61
C GLU A 215 40.27 -11.69 2.73
N LYS A 216 40.77 -11.77 1.49
CA LYS A 216 40.38 -12.81 0.53
C LYS A 216 40.91 -14.17 0.95
N VAL A 217 40.04 -15.17 1.03
CA VAL A 217 40.39 -16.54 1.44
C VAL A 217 40.33 -17.52 0.27
N ASP A 218 41.24 -18.50 0.30
CA ASP A 218 41.31 -19.54 -0.73
C ASP A 218 40.35 -20.71 -0.44
N LYS A 219 39.86 -21.37 -1.50
CA LYS A 219 38.74 -22.33 -1.50
C LYS A 219 38.93 -23.53 -0.55
N LYS A 220 40.19 -23.89 -0.24
CA LYS A 220 40.54 -25.00 0.68
C LYS A 220 40.26 -24.67 2.15
N LYS A 221 40.35 -23.39 2.58
CA LYS A 221 40.02 -22.98 3.96
C LYS A 221 38.51 -22.96 4.21
N THR A 222 37.71 -22.71 3.19
CA THR A 222 36.24 -22.57 3.30
C THR A 222 35.54 -23.89 3.65
N ARG A 223 36.01 -25.04 3.15
CA ARG A 223 35.42 -26.37 3.43
C ARG A 223 35.64 -26.86 4.86
N LYS A 224 36.79 -26.57 5.48
CA LYS A 224 37.07 -27.01 6.87
C LYS A 224 36.16 -26.37 7.91
N LEU A 225 35.52 -25.23 7.59
CA LEU A 225 34.71 -24.45 8.53
C LEU A 225 33.20 -24.73 8.42
N THR A 226 32.71 -25.24 7.30
CA THR A 226 31.33 -25.73 7.19
C THR A 226 31.11 -27.01 8.01
N ASP A 227 32.17 -27.81 8.20
CA ASP A 227 32.11 -29.06 8.96
C ASP A 227 32.27 -28.86 10.48
N LEU A 228 32.67 -27.67 10.94
CA LEU A 228 32.83 -27.31 12.36
C LEU A 228 31.58 -26.65 12.98
N LYS A 229 30.48 -26.52 12.21
CA LYS A 229 29.21 -25.92 12.65
C LYS A 229 28.03 -26.90 12.67
N ASN A 230 28.30 -28.20 12.59
CA ASN A 230 27.32 -29.27 12.86
C ASN A 230 27.65 -29.94 14.20
#